data_AF-A0A3N6RZF3-F1
#
_entry.id   AF-A0A3N6RZF3-F1
#
_cell.length_a   1.000
_cell.length_b   1.000
_cell.length_c   1.000
_cell.angle_alpha   90.00
_cell.angle_beta   90.00
_cell.angle_gamma   90.00
#
_symmetry.space_group_name_H-M   'P 1'
#
loop_
_entity.id
_entity.type
_entity.pdbx_description
1 polymer ?
#
loop_
_entity_poly.entity_id
_entity_poly.type
_entity_poly.pdbx_seq_one_letter_code
_entity_poly.pdbx_strand_id
1 'polypeptide(L)'
;MRRVNRTVSLHRRLILLVAAFSCLQVADATTPGTQLADTPFDDPARFSRSLPDLGSAASSDAAFEKRVAQAMKSIGEASMNSDDDKSLGSSAGQWAFDHFRDEATSRAESEGRQLLSPYGRASLSLDVDSRGNFDGTSAQLVTPWRDNYAGLTFSQIGIQQSSNGLSASAGLGQRWLTGGWRLGYNAFIDDLVASGQQRGSLGAEASGDFLRFSANYYQPLSGWRDNTEITQMRMAQGYDITTEGFLPFYRQLGVSLSYEQYFGDNVGLFNSGTYGNNPAAVELGINYTPMPLFTLTASRKTADTGETQDQLGLKMNYQIGVALSKQLSASNVAASRSLSGSRYDPVKRNNTPVMDFRQRKTLSVFLATPPWQLHPGEALPLKLQIRHANPIKAISWQGDTQALSLTSAANSSDPQGWSIIIPQWDNSPDAANAYHLSVTLEDSRQQRVTSNWITIKLAQPVAMDNRDDNQFDVMAP
;
A
#
# COMPACT_ATOMS: atom_id res chain seq x y z
N MET A 1 -4.96 8.27 35.20
CA MET A 1 -6.36 8.10 34.72
C MET A 1 -6.53 8.81 33.38
N ARG A 2 -6.49 8.07 32.27
CA ARG A 2 -6.99 8.49 30.94
C ARG A 2 -7.07 7.23 30.06
N ARG A 3 -8.05 6.38 30.36
CA ARG A 3 -8.67 5.48 29.38
C ARG A 3 -9.82 6.26 28.74
N VAL A 4 -10.13 5.93 27.48
CA VAL A 4 -11.35 6.24 26.69
C VAL A 4 -11.00 6.90 25.34
N ASN A 5 -11.58 6.33 24.27
CA ASN A 5 -11.62 6.75 22.86
C ASN A 5 -10.62 6.14 21.85
N ARG A 6 -10.40 4.81 21.85
CA ARG A 6 -9.84 4.10 20.66
C ARG A 6 -10.84 3.21 19.90
N THR A 7 -11.98 2.83 20.48
CA THR A 7 -12.95 1.91 19.87
C THR A 7 -13.85 2.54 18.80
N VAL A 8 -14.14 3.84 18.89
CA VAL A 8 -15.02 4.54 17.93
C VAL A 8 -14.33 4.81 16.58
N SER A 9 -12.99 4.85 16.56
CA SER A 9 -12.22 5.08 15.32
C SER A 9 -12.15 3.87 14.40
N LEU A 10 -12.26 2.63 14.92
CA LEU A 10 -12.23 1.43 14.08
C LEU A 10 -13.55 1.25 13.32
N HIS A 11 -14.69 1.43 13.99
CA HIS A 11 -16.02 1.30 13.36
C HIS A 11 -16.24 2.34 12.25
N ARG A 12 -15.81 3.60 12.43
CA ARG A 12 -15.94 4.64 11.38
C ARG A 12 -15.02 4.42 10.18
N ARG A 13 -13.86 3.76 10.36
CA ARG A 13 -12.91 3.50 9.26
C ARG A 13 -13.30 2.28 8.43
N LEU A 14 -13.99 1.31 9.03
CA LEU A 14 -14.52 0.13 8.35
C LEU A 14 -15.75 0.46 7.47
N ILE A 15 -16.61 1.38 7.91
CA ILE A 15 -17.75 1.89 7.12
C ILE A 15 -17.28 2.62 5.84
N LEU A 16 -16.13 3.28 5.88
CA LEU A 16 -15.54 3.93 4.69
C LEU A 16 -14.98 2.93 3.66
N LEU A 17 -14.66 1.70 4.08
CA LEU A 17 -14.24 0.61 3.18
C LEU A 17 -15.42 0.08 2.36
N VAL A 18 -16.65 0.21 2.87
CA VAL A 18 -17.91 -0.18 2.20
C VAL A 18 -18.46 0.96 1.34
N ALA A 19 -18.35 2.21 1.80
CA ALA A 19 -18.86 3.38 1.07
C ALA A 19 -18.11 3.71 -0.23
N ALA A 20 -16.86 3.25 -0.41
CA ALA A 20 -16.11 3.46 -1.65
C ALA A 20 -16.64 2.63 -2.85
N PHE A 21 -17.53 1.66 -2.61
CA PHE A 21 -18.00 0.73 -3.65
C PHE A 21 -19.32 1.13 -4.33
N SER A 22 -19.93 2.27 -3.97
CA SER A 22 -21.16 2.75 -4.62
C SER A 22 -20.94 3.35 -6.01
N CYS A 23 -19.70 3.43 -6.52
CA CYS A 23 -19.37 4.17 -7.75
C CYS A 23 -18.79 3.36 -8.91
N LEU A 24 -18.77 2.03 -8.85
CA LEU A 24 -18.40 1.21 -10.03
C LEU A 24 -19.66 0.86 -10.81
N GLN A 25 -19.94 1.65 -11.85
CA GLN A 25 -20.94 1.29 -12.85
C GLN A 25 -20.52 -0.03 -13.53
N VAL A 26 -21.39 -1.03 -13.44
CA VAL A 26 -21.30 -2.28 -14.17
C VAL A 26 -21.43 -1.95 -15.66
N ALA A 27 -20.37 -2.18 -16.42
CA ALA A 27 -20.42 -2.06 -17.88
C ALA A 27 -21.05 -3.34 -18.44
N ASP A 28 -22.32 -3.26 -18.87
CA ASP A 28 -22.94 -4.31 -19.67
C ASP A 28 -22.36 -4.27 -21.09
N ALA A 29 -21.59 -5.31 -21.44
CA ALA A 29 -21.11 -5.51 -22.80
C ALA A 29 -22.27 -6.06 -23.67
N THR A 30 -22.67 -5.27 -24.66
CA THR A 30 -23.67 -5.58 -25.67
C THR A 30 -23.26 -6.76 -26.56
N THR A 31 -24.09 -7.81 -26.64
CA THR A 31 -24.07 -8.81 -27.71
C THR A 31 -25.20 -8.55 -28.71
N PRO A 32 -24.96 -8.59 -30.04
CA PRO A 32 -26.02 -8.42 -31.02
C PRO A 32 -26.72 -9.76 -31.34
N GLY A 33 -28.05 -9.73 -31.27
CA GLY A 33 -28.95 -10.41 -32.22
C GLY A 33 -29.05 -11.94 -32.18
N THR A 34 -30.07 -12.44 -31.46
CA THR A 34 -30.92 -13.55 -31.94
C THR A 34 -32.34 -13.34 -31.44
N GLN A 35 -33.26 -13.14 -32.38
CA GLN A 35 -34.71 -13.00 -32.19
C GLN A 35 -35.33 -14.27 -31.59
N LEU A 36 -36.40 -14.11 -30.79
CA LEU A 36 -37.56 -15.02 -30.81
C LEU A 36 -38.82 -14.40 -30.17
N ALA A 37 -39.86 -14.36 -31.02
CA ALA A 37 -41.32 -14.44 -30.84
C ALA A 37 -42.13 -13.29 -30.20
N ASP A 38 -42.99 -12.71 -31.04
CA ASP A 38 -44.12 -11.82 -30.76
C ASP A 38 -45.19 -12.46 -29.85
N THR A 39 -45.65 -11.71 -28.84
CA THR A 39 -47.03 -11.79 -28.30
C THR A 39 -47.51 -10.39 -27.85
N PRO A 40 -48.83 -10.09 -27.91
CA PRO A 40 -49.35 -8.79 -28.36
C PRO A 40 -49.60 -7.73 -27.28
N PHE A 41 -49.63 -6.47 -27.73
CA PHE A 41 -49.81 -5.22 -26.96
C PHE A 41 -51.27 -4.76 -26.89
N ASP A 42 -52.12 -5.39 -26.07
CA ASP A 42 -53.53 -4.96 -25.91
C ASP A 42 -53.91 -4.57 -24.46
N ASP A 43 -53.04 -3.87 -23.73
CA ASP A 43 -53.45 -3.20 -22.49
C ASP A 43 -52.64 -1.93 -22.18
N PRO A 44 -53.18 -0.73 -22.42
CA PRO A 44 -52.53 0.54 -22.08
C PRO A 44 -52.60 0.92 -20.58
N ALA A 45 -53.27 0.14 -19.71
CA ALA A 45 -53.38 0.42 -18.27
C ALA A 45 -52.20 -0.11 -17.43
N ARG A 46 -51.22 -0.79 -18.04
CA ARG A 46 -50.09 -1.40 -17.32
C ARG A 46 -48.94 -0.44 -16.95
N PHE A 47 -48.95 0.80 -17.45
CA PHE A 47 -47.95 1.82 -17.12
C PHE A 47 -48.29 2.66 -15.87
N SER A 48 -49.44 2.40 -15.23
CA SER A 48 -49.84 3.08 -13.98
C SER A 48 -49.69 2.22 -12.72
N ARG A 49 -49.08 1.03 -12.82
CA ARG A 49 -48.61 0.28 -11.64
C ARG A 49 -47.12 0.52 -11.47
N SER A 50 -46.79 1.01 -10.28
CA SER A 50 -45.44 1.19 -9.72
C SER A 50 -44.40 0.34 -10.41
N LEU A 51 -43.42 1.02 -11.01
CA LEU A 51 -42.15 0.44 -11.43
C LEU A 51 -41.66 -0.55 -10.37
N PRO A 52 -41.20 -1.76 -10.76
CA PRO A 52 -40.48 -2.63 -9.85
C PRO A 52 -39.30 -1.84 -9.30
N ASP A 53 -39.40 -1.54 -8.01
CA ASP A 53 -38.34 -0.97 -7.19
C ASP A 53 -37.08 -1.81 -7.41
N LEU A 54 -36.11 -1.22 -8.11
CA LEU A 54 -34.78 -1.79 -8.28
C LEU A 54 -34.21 -1.92 -6.89
N GLY A 55 -34.25 -3.13 -6.35
CA GLY A 55 -33.94 -3.45 -4.96
C GLY A 55 -32.63 -2.82 -4.48
N SER A 56 -32.72 -1.60 -3.96
CA SER A 56 -31.84 -1.07 -2.93
C SER A 56 -32.26 -1.71 -1.62
N ALA A 57 -32.00 -3.00 -1.49
CA ALA A 57 -32.15 -3.71 -0.24
C ALA A 57 -30.96 -3.34 0.65
N ALA A 58 -31.13 -2.28 1.44
CA ALA A 58 -30.25 -1.91 2.56
C ALA A 58 -30.18 -2.99 3.68
N SER A 59 -30.61 -4.22 3.41
CA SER A 59 -30.62 -5.36 4.35
C SER A 59 -29.47 -6.34 4.14
N SER A 60 -28.82 -6.39 2.96
CA SER A 60 -27.61 -7.20 2.73
C SER A 60 -26.33 -6.52 3.22
N ASP A 61 -26.25 -5.20 3.09
CA ASP A 61 -25.11 -4.40 3.55
C ASP A 61 -24.98 -4.46 5.07
N ALA A 62 -26.09 -4.35 5.80
CA ALA A 62 -26.08 -4.45 7.26
C ALA A 62 -25.67 -5.84 7.77
N ALA A 63 -25.94 -6.92 7.02
CA ALA A 63 -25.57 -8.28 7.41
C ALA A 63 -24.07 -8.54 7.15
N PHE A 64 -23.53 -8.06 6.03
CA PHE A 64 -22.11 -8.12 5.71
C PHE A 64 -21.29 -7.22 6.63
N GLU A 65 -21.72 -5.97 6.84
CA GLU A 65 -21.10 -5.03 7.78
C GLU A 65 -21.11 -5.60 9.21
N LYS A 66 -22.22 -6.20 9.66
CA LYS A 66 -22.26 -6.87 10.97
C LYS A 66 -21.31 -8.06 11.05
N ARG A 67 -21.19 -8.87 9.99
CA ARG A 67 -20.28 -10.03 9.95
C ARG A 67 -18.81 -9.61 9.96
N VAL A 68 -18.44 -8.61 9.16
CA VAL A 68 -17.07 -8.07 9.13
C VAL A 68 -16.77 -7.32 10.42
N ALA A 69 -17.71 -6.53 10.96
CA ALA A 69 -17.52 -5.85 12.24
C ALA A 69 -17.45 -6.82 13.43
N GLN A 70 -18.23 -7.91 13.43
CA GLN A 70 -18.13 -8.97 14.44
C GLN A 70 -16.81 -9.74 14.34
N ALA A 71 -16.37 -10.08 13.12
CA ALA A 71 -15.07 -10.69 12.89
C ALA A 71 -13.93 -9.77 13.37
N MET A 72 -13.98 -8.48 13.04
CA MET A 72 -12.96 -7.51 13.46
C MET A 72 -13.01 -7.21 14.97
N LYS A 73 -14.19 -7.23 15.60
CA LYS A 73 -14.35 -7.06 17.05
C LYS A 73 -13.78 -8.24 17.82
N SER A 74 -14.06 -9.47 17.40
CA SER A 74 -13.56 -10.68 18.07
C SER A 74 -12.05 -10.87 17.88
N ILE A 75 -11.50 -10.47 16.72
CA ILE A 75 -10.04 -10.40 16.49
C ILE A 75 -9.40 -9.37 17.45
N GLY A 76 -10.02 -8.21 17.62
CA GLY A 76 -9.57 -7.18 18.57
C GLY A 76 -9.60 -7.66 20.03
N GLU A 77 -10.61 -8.43 20.41
CA GLU A 77 -10.72 -9.00 21.76
C GLU A 77 -9.75 -10.16 21.99
N ALA A 78 -9.51 -11.01 20.98
CA ALA A 78 -8.53 -12.11 21.05
C ALA A 78 -7.09 -11.62 21.08
N SER A 79 -6.77 -10.53 20.36
CA SER A 79 -5.47 -9.86 20.41
C SER A 79 -5.20 -9.13 21.74
N MET A 80 -6.23 -8.79 22.51
CA MET A 80 -6.10 -8.10 23.80
C MET A 80 -6.02 -9.05 25.00
N ASN A 81 -6.39 -10.33 24.83
CA ASN A 81 -6.41 -11.34 25.89
C ASN A 81 -5.22 -12.33 25.83
N SER A 82 -4.30 -12.17 24.88
CA SER A 82 -3.06 -12.97 24.84
C SER A 82 -1.99 -12.32 25.72
N ASP A 83 -1.81 -12.87 26.92
CA ASP A 83 -0.65 -12.60 27.76
C ASP A 83 0.66 -12.97 27.02
N ASP A 84 1.70 -12.21 27.34
CA ASP A 84 2.88 -11.82 26.54
C ASP A 84 3.90 -12.91 26.14
N ASP A 85 3.54 -14.21 26.10
CA ASP A 85 4.56 -15.27 25.97
C ASP A 85 4.21 -16.47 25.07
N LYS A 86 3.21 -16.35 24.19
CA LYS A 86 2.92 -17.38 23.16
C LYS A 86 2.93 -16.78 21.77
N SER A 87 3.76 -17.34 20.89
CA SER A 87 3.81 -16.91 19.49
C SER A 87 2.43 -17.05 18.83
N LEU A 88 1.95 -15.92 18.28
CA LEU A 88 0.64 -15.74 17.65
C LEU A 88 0.35 -16.72 16.50
N GLY A 89 1.36 -17.43 15.97
CA GLY A 89 1.17 -18.50 14.97
C GLY A 89 0.30 -19.65 15.48
N SER A 90 0.29 -19.92 16.79
CA SER A 90 -0.57 -20.93 17.39
C SER A 90 -2.02 -20.45 17.56
N SER A 91 -2.23 -19.19 17.95
CA SER A 91 -3.54 -18.61 18.24
C SER A 91 -4.32 -18.16 17.00
N ALA A 92 -3.64 -17.64 15.97
CA ALA A 92 -4.27 -17.29 14.69
C ALA A 92 -4.72 -18.55 13.93
N GLY A 93 -3.93 -19.63 14.00
CA GLY A 93 -4.30 -20.95 13.46
C GLY A 93 -5.47 -21.59 14.19
N GLN A 94 -5.52 -21.48 15.53
CA GLN A 94 -6.66 -21.95 16.35
C GLN A 94 -7.92 -21.13 16.08
N TRP A 95 -7.85 -19.80 15.99
CA TRP A 95 -8.99 -18.96 15.62
C TRP A 95 -9.55 -19.31 14.23
N ALA A 96 -8.67 -19.47 13.23
CA ALA A 96 -9.09 -19.85 11.87
C ALA A 96 -9.75 -21.23 11.84
N PHE A 97 -9.26 -22.17 12.66
CA PHE A 97 -9.83 -23.52 12.78
C PHE A 97 -11.16 -23.56 13.54
N ASP A 98 -11.26 -22.85 14.67
CA ASP A 98 -12.46 -22.81 15.50
C ASP A 98 -13.60 -22.07 14.79
N HIS A 99 -13.30 -20.95 14.11
CA HIS A 99 -14.29 -20.23 13.32
C HIS A 99 -14.72 -21.02 12.06
N PHE A 100 -13.78 -21.71 11.40
CA PHE A 100 -14.08 -22.63 10.30
C PHE A 100 -15.00 -23.77 10.76
N ARG A 101 -14.75 -24.35 11.94
CA ARG A 101 -15.60 -25.39 12.53
C ARG A 101 -16.99 -24.85 12.82
N ASP A 102 -17.12 -23.69 13.45
CA ASP A 102 -18.41 -23.15 13.89
C ASP A 102 -19.28 -22.68 12.70
N GLU A 103 -18.67 -22.13 11.64
CA GLU A 103 -19.36 -21.80 10.37
C GLU A 103 -19.74 -23.07 9.59
N ALA A 104 -18.89 -24.11 9.60
CA ALA A 104 -19.21 -25.40 8.98
C ALA A 104 -20.32 -26.14 9.74
N THR A 105 -20.36 -26.04 11.07
CA THR A 105 -21.32 -26.74 11.94
C THR A 105 -22.69 -26.07 11.93
N SER A 106 -22.76 -24.73 11.99
CA SER A 106 -24.03 -23.98 11.89
C SER A 106 -24.75 -24.18 10.55
N ARG A 107 -23.98 -24.39 9.47
CA ARG A 107 -24.51 -24.75 8.15
C ARG A 107 -24.89 -26.23 8.02
N ALA A 108 -24.26 -27.12 8.79
CA ALA A 108 -24.61 -28.54 8.82
C ALA A 108 -25.92 -28.80 9.60
N GLU A 109 -26.23 -27.97 10.62
CA GLU A 109 -27.43 -28.12 11.45
C GLU A 109 -28.71 -27.52 10.82
N SER A 110 -28.59 -26.51 9.95
CA SER A 110 -29.76 -25.74 9.48
C SER A 110 -30.45 -26.26 8.22
N GLU A 111 -29.79 -27.04 7.35
CA GLU A 111 -30.40 -27.42 6.06
C GLU A 111 -30.15 -28.89 5.68
N GLY A 112 -30.91 -29.77 6.33
CA GLY A 112 -31.08 -31.14 5.90
C GLY A 112 -31.82 -31.23 4.55
N ARG A 113 -31.11 -31.76 3.53
CA ARG A 113 -31.62 -32.51 2.37
C ARG A 113 -31.91 -31.84 1.01
N GLN A 114 -31.55 -30.58 0.71
CA GLN A 114 -31.73 -30.04 -0.67
C GLN A 114 -30.60 -29.19 -1.27
N LEU A 115 -29.37 -29.22 -0.75
CA LEU A 115 -28.29 -28.35 -1.25
C LEU A 115 -27.08 -29.13 -1.77
N LEU A 116 -27.12 -29.44 -3.06
CA LEU A 116 -25.96 -29.89 -3.84
C LEU A 116 -25.61 -28.83 -4.91
N SER A 117 -25.08 -27.67 -4.49
CA SER A 117 -24.32 -26.70 -5.30
C SER A 117 -23.71 -25.60 -4.40
N PRO A 118 -22.58 -24.99 -4.78
CA PRO A 118 -21.36 -25.05 -3.97
C PRO A 118 -21.17 -23.84 -3.06
N TYR A 119 -20.71 -24.10 -1.85
CA TYR A 119 -20.53 -23.10 -0.80
C TYR A 119 -19.16 -22.39 -0.85
N GLY A 120 -18.41 -22.54 -1.94
CA GLY A 120 -17.10 -21.92 -2.13
C GLY A 120 -15.91 -22.78 -1.71
N ARG A 121 -14.78 -22.13 -1.44
CA ARG A 121 -13.50 -22.79 -1.14
C ARG A 121 -12.74 -22.09 -0.03
N ALA A 122 -12.34 -22.86 0.98
CA ALA A 122 -11.44 -22.42 2.02
C ALA A 122 -10.03 -22.93 1.72
N SER A 123 -9.02 -22.08 1.89
CA SER A 123 -7.61 -22.43 1.71
C SER A 123 -6.81 -21.98 2.91
N LEU A 124 -5.99 -22.87 3.46
CA LEU A 124 -5.01 -22.60 4.51
C LEU A 124 -3.64 -22.91 3.93
N SER A 125 -2.70 -21.98 4.02
CA SER A 125 -1.32 -22.17 3.59
C SER A 125 -0.40 -21.95 4.78
N LEU A 126 0.51 -22.90 5.00
CA LEU A 126 1.55 -22.84 6.00
C LEU A 126 2.88 -22.84 5.24
N ASP A 127 3.55 -21.70 5.21
CA ASP A 127 4.82 -21.52 4.53
C ASP A 127 5.93 -21.35 5.56
N VAL A 128 7.07 -21.99 5.32
CA VAL A 128 8.26 -21.94 6.16
C VAL A 128 9.47 -21.53 5.34
N ASP A 129 10.21 -20.53 5.82
CA ASP A 129 11.47 -20.09 5.22
C ASP A 129 12.65 -20.98 5.65
N SER A 130 13.81 -20.81 5.02
CA SER A 130 15.04 -21.54 5.35
C SER A 130 15.54 -21.33 6.79
N ARG A 131 15.04 -20.32 7.50
CA ARG A 131 15.37 -20.00 8.90
C ARG A 131 14.34 -20.57 9.89
N GLY A 132 13.29 -21.24 9.39
CA GLY A 132 12.22 -21.80 10.22
C GLY A 132 11.13 -20.79 10.61
N ASN A 133 11.10 -19.60 10.00
CA ASN A 133 10.04 -18.63 10.21
C ASN A 133 8.80 -19.01 9.41
N PHE A 134 7.63 -18.88 10.02
CA PHE A 134 6.33 -19.18 9.40
C PHE A 134 5.74 -17.99 8.62
N ASP A 135 6.63 -17.15 8.08
CA ASP A 135 6.27 -15.98 7.29
C ASP A 135 5.63 -16.43 5.97
N GLY A 136 4.35 -16.08 5.77
CA GLY A 136 3.57 -16.55 4.63
C GLY A 136 2.28 -17.29 5.04
N THR A 137 2.18 -17.70 6.30
CA THR A 137 0.98 -18.37 6.82
C THR A 137 -0.28 -17.56 6.54
N SER A 138 -1.23 -18.16 5.82
CA SER A 138 -2.40 -17.45 5.32
C SER A 138 -3.64 -18.33 5.32
N ALA A 139 -4.80 -17.70 5.54
CA ALA A 139 -6.11 -18.33 5.41
C ALA A 139 -6.98 -17.48 4.49
N GLN A 140 -7.68 -18.13 3.57
CA GLN A 140 -8.50 -17.48 2.54
C GLN A 140 -9.82 -18.21 2.37
N LEU A 141 -10.88 -17.46 2.14
CA LEU A 141 -12.21 -17.98 1.86
C LEU A 141 -12.76 -17.28 0.61
N VAL A 142 -13.08 -18.09 -0.41
CA VAL A 142 -13.78 -17.67 -1.62
C VAL A 142 -15.24 -18.05 -1.47
N THR A 143 -16.15 -17.08 -1.60
CA THR A 143 -17.59 -17.27 -1.50
C THR A 143 -18.28 -16.89 -2.83
N PRO A 144 -18.91 -17.85 -3.52
CA PRO A 144 -19.69 -17.56 -4.73
C PRO A 144 -21.00 -16.86 -4.38
N TRP A 145 -21.37 -15.84 -5.14
CA TRP A 145 -22.62 -15.09 -4.97
C TRP A 145 -23.60 -15.36 -6.10
N ARG A 146 -23.09 -15.29 -7.34
CA ARG A 146 -23.82 -15.70 -8.54
C ARG A 146 -22.99 -16.73 -9.25
N ASP A 147 -23.56 -17.91 -9.41
CA ASP A 147 -22.87 -19.07 -9.93
C ASP A 147 -23.71 -19.73 -11.02
N ASN A 148 -23.30 -19.47 -12.26
CA ASN A 148 -23.90 -20.06 -13.45
C ASN A 148 -22.84 -20.88 -14.20
N TYR A 149 -23.27 -21.65 -15.20
CA TYR A 149 -22.34 -22.45 -16.01
C TYR A 149 -21.27 -21.59 -16.72
N ALA A 150 -21.67 -20.42 -17.24
CA ALA A 150 -20.80 -19.53 -17.99
C ALA A 150 -20.10 -18.45 -17.15
N GLY A 151 -20.53 -18.20 -15.91
CA GLY A 151 -20.07 -17.05 -15.13
C GLY A 151 -20.12 -17.27 -13.62
N LEU A 152 -19.17 -16.66 -12.91
CA LEU A 152 -19.04 -16.70 -11.46
C LEU A 152 -18.73 -15.29 -10.94
N THR A 153 -19.60 -14.75 -10.09
CA THR A 153 -19.31 -13.59 -9.24
C THR A 153 -19.01 -14.07 -7.84
N PHE A 154 -17.91 -13.63 -7.26
CA PHE A 154 -17.46 -14.09 -5.95
C PHE A 154 -16.87 -12.97 -5.10
N SER A 155 -16.91 -13.16 -3.79
CA SER A 155 -16.12 -12.41 -2.83
C SER A 155 -14.98 -13.27 -2.29
N GLN A 156 -13.86 -12.65 -1.97
CA GLN A 156 -12.75 -13.31 -1.30
C GLN A 156 -12.33 -12.50 -0.08
N ILE A 157 -12.18 -13.19 1.05
CA ILE A 157 -11.58 -12.64 2.26
C ILE A 157 -10.35 -13.46 2.61
N GLY A 158 -9.34 -12.81 3.17
CA GLY A 158 -8.14 -13.51 3.59
C GLY A 158 -7.39 -12.78 4.69
N ILE A 159 -6.70 -13.56 5.50
CA ILE A 159 -5.75 -13.08 6.50
C ILE A 159 -4.38 -13.71 6.21
N GLN A 160 -3.33 -12.95 6.44
CA GLN A 160 -1.97 -13.42 6.26
C GLN A 160 -1.04 -12.83 7.30
N GLN A 161 -0.26 -13.70 7.94
CA GLN A 161 0.83 -13.32 8.82
C GLN A 161 2.13 -13.22 8.01
N SER A 162 2.84 -12.12 8.22
CA SER A 162 4.15 -11.86 7.61
C SER A 162 5.10 -11.21 8.63
N SER A 163 6.36 -11.00 8.23
CA SER A 163 7.35 -10.24 9.00
C SER A 163 6.91 -8.81 9.31
N ASN A 164 6.08 -8.20 8.46
CA ASN A 164 5.55 -6.84 8.64
C ASN A 164 4.32 -6.79 9.55
N GLY A 165 3.81 -7.95 9.98
CA GLY A 165 2.63 -8.11 10.83
C GLY A 165 1.47 -8.81 10.12
N LEU A 166 0.31 -8.77 10.80
CA LEU A 166 -0.93 -9.34 10.31
C LEU A 166 -1.56 -8.42 9.26
N SER A 167 -1.82 -8.97 8.08
CA SER A 167 -2.54 -8.32 6.99
C SER A 167 -3.90 -8.98 6.79
N ALA A 168 -4.91 -8.16 6.54
CA ALA A 168 -6.25 -8.60 6.17
C ALA A 168 -6.54 -8.11 4.75
N SER A 169 -7.25 -8.92 3.97
CA SER A 169 -7.61 -8.63 2.59
C SER A 169 -9.08 -8.94 2.35
N ALA A 170 -9.74 -8.09 1.57
CA ALA A 170 -11.10 -8.28 1.12
C ALA A 170 -11.19 -7.86 -0.35
N GLY A 171 -11.86 -8.66 -1.17
CA GLY A 171 -11.98 -8.40 -2.58
C GLY A 171 -13.19 -9.04 -3.23
N LEU A 172 -13.45 -8.59 -4.45
CA LEU A 172 -14.53 -9.02 -5.32
C LEU A 172 -13.96 -9.37 -6.68
N GLY A 173 -14.55 -10.35 -7.34
CA GLY A 173 -14.13 -10.74 -8.67
C GLY A 173 -15.25 -11.35 -9.50
N GLN A 174 -15.03 -11.33 -10.80
CA GLN A 174 -15.89 -12.01 -11.77
C GLN A 174 -15.04 -12.86 -12.69
N ARG A 175 -15.55 -14.04 -13.00
CA ARG A 175 -14.95 -15.00 -13.93
C ARG A 175 -16.00 -15.43 -14.94
N TRP A 176 -15.62 -15.55 -16.20
CA TRP A 176 -16.51 -16.05 -17.26
C TRP A 176 -15.76 -17.01 -18.18
N LEU A 177 -16.50 -17.99 -18.71
CA LEU A 177 -15.98 -18.98 -19.64
C LEU A 177 -16.14 -18.46 -21.07
N THR A 178 -15.03 -18.42 -21.82
CA THR A 178 -14.98 -18.05 -23.24
C THR A 178 -14.22 -19.15 -23.99
N GLY A 179 -14.95 -20.03 -24.68
CA GLY A 179 -14.36 -21.20 -25.33
C GLY A 179 -13.64 -22.11 -24.32
N GLY A 180 -12.38 -22.43 -24.60
CA GLY A 180 -11.52 -23.24 -23.71
C GLY A 180 -10.77 -22.45 -22.63
N TRP A 181 -11.16 -21.20 -22.38
CA TRP A 181 -10.51 -20.32 -21.40
C TRP A 181 -11.53 -19.75 -20.43
N ARG A 182 -11.13 -19.60 -19.17
CA ARG A 182 -11.81 -18.79 -18.17
C ARG A 182 -11.05 -17.50 -17.99
N LEU A 183 -11.70 -16.39 -18.28
CA LEU A 183 -11.18 -15.06 -18.05
C LEU A 183 -11.80 -14.49 -16.79
N GLY A 184 -11.09 -13.58 -16.13
CA GLY A 184 -11.62 -12.91 -14.95
C GLY A 184 -10.91 -11.61 -14.64
N TYR A 185 -11.58 -10.80 -13.84
CA TYR A 185 -10.99 -9.63 -13.20
C TYR A 185 -11.35 -9.64 -11.72
N ASN A 186 -10.51 -8.99 -10.92
CA ASN A 186 -10.70 -8.89 -9.50
C ASN A 186 -10.19 -7.54 -8.96
N ALA A 187 -10.72 -7.13 -7.82
CA ALA A 187 -10.31 -5.95 -7.09
C ALA A 187 -10.23 -6.28 -5.60
N PHE A 188 -9.16 -5.82 -4.94
CA PHE A 188 -8.93 -6.07 -3.52
C PHE A 188 -8.54 -4.79 -2.78
N ILE A 189 -8.86 -4.78 -1.49
CA ILE A 189 -8.30 -3.86 -0.50
C ILE A 189 -7.59 -4.69 0.55
N ASP A 190 -6.33 -4.35 0.80
CA ASP A 190 -5.50 -4.92 1.85
C ASP A 190 -5.30 -3.89 2.95
N ASP A 191 -5.34 -4.33 4.20
CA ASP A 191 -5.09 -3.53 5.40
C ASP A 191 -4.03 -4.21 6.27
N LEU A 192 -2.95 -3.48 6.57
CA LEU A 192 -1.94 -3.92 7.52
C LEU A 192 -2.38 -3.51 8.93
N VAL A 193 -2.98 -4.45 9.66
CA VAL A 193 -3.79 -4.20 10.86
C VAL A 193 -3.04 -3.38 11.93
N ALA A 194 -1.77 -3.70 12.16
CA ALA A 194 -0.97 -3.04 13.18
C ALA A 194 -0.72 -1.55 12.90
N SER A 195 -0.49 -1.20 11.63
CA SER A 195 -0.15 0.18 11.22
C SER A 195 -1.32 0.92 10.59
N GLY A 196 -2.41 0.24 10.23
CA GLY A 196 -3.59 0.74 9.52
C GLY A 196 -3.26 1.35 8.15
N GLN A 197 -2.22 0.83 7.49
CA GLN A 197 -1.85 1.18 6.12
C GLN A 197 -2.65 0.32 5.13
N GLN A 198 -3.01 0.92 4.00
CA GLN A 198 -3.94 0.34 3.05
C GLN A 198 -3.40 0.35 1.63
N ARG A 199 -3.72 -0.71 0.89
CA ARG A 199 -3.37 -0.89 -0.52
C ARG A 199 -4.57 -1.43 -1.27
N GLY A 200 -4.81 -0.90 -2.46
CA GLY A 200 -5.76 -1.42 -3.41
C GLY A 200 -5.02 -2.26 -4.45
N SER A 201 -5.69 -3.27 -5.01
CA SER A 201 -5.18 -3.94 -6.20
C SER A 201 -6.26 -4.21 -7.21
N LEU A 202 -5.85 -4.26 -8.47
CA LEU A 202 -6.66 -4.71 -9.60
C LEU A 202 -5.93 -5.87 -10.26
N GLY A 203 -6.66 -6.94 -10.54
CA GLY A 203 -6.11 -8.16 -11.11
C GLY A 203 -6.90 -8.63 -12.33
N ALA A 204 -6.18 -9.27 -13.25
CA ALA A 204 -6.73 -9.96 -14.41
C ALA A 204 -6.27 -11.42 -14.40
N GLU A 205 -7.16 -12.32 -14.80
CA GLU A 205 -6.94 -13.77 -14.81
C GLU A 205 -7.27 -14.35 -16.19
N ALA A 206 -6.45 -15.28 -16.66
CA ALA A 206 -6.74 -16.12 -17.82
C ALA A 206 -6.32 -17.56 -17.53
N SER A 207 -7.28 -18.44 -17.33
CA SER A 207 -7.05 -19.85 -17.00
C SER A 207 -7.51 -20.75 -18.15
N GLY A 208 -6.65 -21.64 -18.60
CA GLY A 208 -6.97 -22.79 -19.44
C GLY A 208 -6.95 -24.09 -18.62
N ASP A 209 -7.02 -25.24 -19.29
CA ASP A 209 -7.00 -26.55 -18.63
C ASP A 209 -5.66 -26.90 -17.97
N PHE A 210 -4.56 -26.37 -18.50
CA PHE A 210 -3.20 -26.71 -18.05
C PHE A 210 -2.34 -25.49 -17.73
N LEU A 211 -2.75 -24.30 -18.17
CA LEU A 211 -2.01 -23.05 -18.01
C LEU A 211 -2.90 -22.02 -17.33
N ARG A 212 -2.34 -21.25 -16.42
CA ARG A 212 -3.02 -20.15 -15.74
C ARG A 212 -2.12 -18.93 -15.74
N PHE A 213 -2.68 -17.81 -16.11
CA PHE A 213 -2.04 -16.51 -16.11
C PHE A 213 -2.77 -15.60 -15.14
N SER A 214 -2.02 -14.83 -14.39
CA SER A 214 -2.55 -13.81 -13.49
C SER A 214 -1.64 -12.60 -13.55
N ALA A 215 -2.23 -11.42 -13.63
CA ALA A 215 -1.50 -10.16 -13.59
C ALA A 215 -2.20 -9.25 -12.58
N ASN A 216 -1.44 -8.68 -11.65
CA ASN A 216 -1.99 -7.86 -10.58
C ASN A 216 -1.21 -6.56 -10.48
N TYR A 217 -1.92 -5.45 -10.28
CA TYR A 217 -1.35 -4.14 -10.06
C TYR A 217 -1.73 -3.65 -8.65
N TYR A 218 -0.75 -3.11 -7.94
CA TYR A 218 -0.85 -2.69 -6.55
C TYR A 218 -0.65 -1.19 -6.40
N GLN A 219 -1.60 -0.54 -5.74
CA GLN A 219 -1.57 0.90 -5.48
C GLN A 219 -1.72 1.18 -3.98
N PRO A 220 -0.79 1.92 -3.35
CA PRO A 220 -0.98 2.36 -1.98
C PRO A 220 -2.15 3.36 -1.90
N LEU A 221 -3.08 3.10 -1.00
CA LEU A 221 -4.21 3.98 -0.68
C LEU A 221 -3.88 4.88 0.53
N SER A 222 -2.98 4.43 1.40
CA SER A 222 -2.46 5.24 2.50
C SER A 222 -1.13 5.91 2.15
N GLY A 223 -0.93 7.13 2.65
CA GLY A 223 0.36 7.82 2.58
C GLY A 223 1.40 7.26 3.56
N TRP A 224 2.55 7.93 3.59
CA TRP A 224 3.66 7.63 4.50
C TRP A 224 3.24 7.71 5.96
N ARG A 225 3.60 6.69 6.75
CA ARG A 225 3.42 6.65 8.21
C ARG A 225 4.74 6.42 8.90
N ASP A 226 4.85 6.91 10.13
CA ASP A 226 6.04 6.75 10.93
C ASP A 226 6.21 5.27 11.30
N ASN A 227 7.39 4.72 11.01
CA ASN A 227 7.78 3.36 11.37
C ASN A 227 8.70 3.39 12.60
N THR A 228 9.72 4.24 12.54
CA THR A 228 10.61 4.55 13.68
C THR A 228 10.70 6.07 13.84
N GLU A 229 11.41 6.56 14.85
CA GLU A 229 11.61 8.01 15.08
C GLU A 229 12.19 8.74 13.85
N ILE A 230 12.99 8.03 13.05
CA ILE A 230 13.75 8.59 11.92
C ILE A 230 13.32 8.03 10.56
N THR A 231 12.41 7.05 10.51
CA THR A 231 11.97 6.43 9.24
C THR A 231 10.46 6.44 9.10
N GLN A 232 10.02 6.62 7.86
CA GLN A 232 8.63 6.44 7.47
C GLN A 232 8.54 5.25 6.53
N MET A 233 7.41 4.55 6.57
CA MET A 233 7.07 3.46 5.66
C MET A 233 5.74 3.76 4.96
N ARG A 234 5.59 3.24 3.76
CA ARG A 234 4.36 3.22 2.98
C ARG A 234 4.29 1.87 2.25
N MET A 235 3.12 1.37 1.92
CA MET A 235 3.04 0.24 0.99
C MET A 235 3.61 0.65 -0.37
N ALA A 236 4.42 -0.21 -0.98
CA ALA A 236 5.02 0.03 -2.28
C ALA A 236 3.97 -0.13 -3.39
N GLN A 237 4.09 0.71 -4.41
CA GLN A 237 3.37 0.52 -5.67
C GLN A 237 4.12 -0.52 -6.48
N GLY A 238 3.41 -1.35 -7.23
CA GLY A 238 4.06 -2.40 -8.03
C GLY A 238 3.09 -3.25 -8.81
N TYR A 239 3.62 -4.25 -9.49
CA TYR A 239 2.82 -5.25 -10.19
C TYR A 239 3.47 -6.62 -10.10
N ASP A 240 2.65 -7.66 -10.26
CA ASP A 240 3.12 -9.02 -10.46
C ASP A 240 2.45 -9.66 -11.68
N ILE A 241 3.17 -10.61 -12.27
CA ILE A 241 2.69 -11.48 -13.34
C ILE A 241 3.07 -12.90 -12.95
N THR A 242 2.07 -13.77 -12.81
CA THR A 242 2.25 -15.17 -12.44
C THR A 242 1.74 -16.07 -13.55
N THR A 243 2.56 -17.05 -13.94
CA THR A 243 2.21 -18.14 -14.85
C THR A 243 2.32 -19.47 -14.10
N GLU A 244 1.25 -20.25 -14.06
CA GLU A 244 1.23 -21.60 -13.51
C GLU A 244 0.91 -22.62 -14.61
N GLY A 245 1.68 -23.69 -14.68
CA GLY A 245 1.51 -24.78 -15.63
C GLY A 245 1.41 -26.14 -14.93
N PHE A 246 0.57 -27.04 -15.45
CA PHE A 246 0.43 -28.42 -14.97
C PHE A 246 0.73 -29.40 -16.10
N LEU A 247 1.37 -30.53 -15.76
CA LEU A 247 1.65 -31.56 -16.75
C LEU A 247 0.34 -32.23 -17.23
N PRO A 248 0.08 -32.33 -18.55
CA PRO A 248 -1.16 -32.91 -19.05
C PRO A 248 -1.37 -34.37 -18.65
N PHE A 249 -0.29 -35.15 -18.60
CA PHE A 249 -0.26 -36.57 -18.26
C PHE A 249 -0.07 -36.83 -16.75
N TYR A 250 0.28 -35.81 -15.97
CA TYR A 250 0.51 -35.95 -14.52
C TYR A 250 0.12 -34.66 -13.77
N ARG A 251 -1.18 -34.42 -13.63
CA ARG A 251 -1.76 -33.18 -13.08
C ARG A 251 -1.48 -32.93 -11.60
N GLN A 252 -0.87 -33.90 -10.92
CA GLN A 252 -0.37 -33.75 -9.55
C GLN A 252 0.84 -32.81 -9.49
N LEU A 253 1.62 -32.69 -10.57
CA LEU A 253 2.80 -31.83 -10.62
C LEU A 253 2.50 -30.56 -11.43
N GLY A 254 2.84 -29.42 -10.84
CA GLY A 254 2.81 -28.13 -11.51
C GLY A 254 4.05 -27.30 -11.25
N VAL A 255 4.27 -26.34 -12.13
CA VAL A 255 5.37 -25.37 -12.09
C VAL A 255 4.75 -23.98 -12.09
N SER A 256 5.32 -23.07 -11.32
CA SER A 256 4.93 -21.65 -11.29
C SER A 256 6.14 -20.76 -11.56
N LEU A 257 5.93 -19.72 -12.35
CA LEU A 257 6.88 -18.65 -12.60
C LEU A 257 6.18 -17.34 -12.28
N SER A 258 6.69 -16.58 -11.33
CA SER A 258 6.20 -15.26 -10.98
C SER A 258 7.28 -14.21 -11.24
N TYR A 259 6.90 -13.08 -11.80
CA TYR A 259 7.74 -11.89 -11.91
C TYR A 259 7.04 -10.76 -11.18
N GLU A 260 7.74 -10.06 -10.30
CA GLU A 260 7.23 -8.90 -9.60
C GLU A 260 8.20 -7.72 -9.68
N GLN A 261 7.64 -6.52 -9.74
CA GLN A 261 8.37 -5.27 -9.81
C GLN A 261 7.68 -4.26 -8.92
N TYR A 262 8.45 -3.62 -8.04
CA TYR A 262 7.95 -2.55 -7.18
C TYR A 262 8.69 -1.25 -7.46
N PHE A 263 8.04 -0.14 -7.12
CA PHE A 263 8.51 1.21 -7.40
C PHE A 263 8.71 1.99 -6.10
N GLY A 264 9.87 2.63 -5.97
CA GLY A 264 10.29 3.39 -4.80
C GLY A 264 11.81 3.39 -4.63
N ASP A 265 12.32 4.34 -3.85
CA ASP A 265 13.76 4.52 -3.65
C ASP A 265 14.34 3.50 -2.66
N ASN A 266 13.57 3.08 -1.65
CA ASN A 266 14.01 2.12 -0.64
C ASN A 266 12.93 1.07 -0.40
N VAL A 267 12.69 0.21 -1.39
CA VAL A 267 11.69 -0.85 -1.30
C VAL A 267 12.31 -2.11 -0.68
N GLY A 268 11.68 -2.62 0.37
CA GLY A 268 12.08 -3.85 1.06
C GLY A 268 11.34 -5.08 0.51
N LEU A 269 11.85 -5.68 -0.56
CA LEU A 269 11.18 -6.78 -1.27
C LEU A 269 11.13 -8.09 -0.46
N PHE A 270 12.15 -8.36 0.36
CA PHE A 270 12.25 -9.55 1.23
C PHE A 270 12.09 -9.26 2.73
N ASN A 271 11.85 -7.99 3.10
CA ASN A 271 11.84 -7.53 4.50
C ASN A 271 13.07 -8.00 5.32
N SER A 272 14.22 -8.18 4.66
CA SER A 272 15.49 -8.61 5.24
C SER A 272 16.25 -7.47 5.94
N GLY A 273 15.81 -6.23 5.74
CA GLY A 273 16.53 -5.01 6.11
C GLY A 273 17.34 -4.41 4.95
N THR A 274 17.44 -5.10 3.82
CA THR A 274 18.02 -4.55 2.58
C THR A 274 16.92 -3.87 1.76
N TYR A 275 17.26 -2.72 1.19
CA TYR A 275 16.35 -1.94 0.35
C TYR A 275 16.92 -1.80 -1.07
N GLY A 276 16.05 -1.91 -2.07
CA GLY A 276 16.38 -1.69 -3.47
C GLY A 276 15.68 -0.45 -4.04
N ASN A 277 16.30 0.16 -5.04
CA ASN A 277 15.68 1.20 -5.86
C ASN A 277 14.96 0.55 -7.04
N ASN A 278 13.63 0.66 -7.09
CA ASN A 278 12.76 -0.02 -8.04
C ASN A 278 13.15 -1.51 -8.22
N PRO A 279 13.11 -2.33 -7.16
CA PRO A 279 13.59 -3.71 -7.24
C PRO A 279 12.62 -4.62 -8.00
N ALA A 280 13.20 -5.58 -8.70
CA ALA A 280 12.52 -6.65 -9.41
C ALA A 280 12.85 -8.00 -8.78
N ALA A 281 11.91 -8.96 -8.81
CA ALA A 281 12.19 -10.33 -8.44
C ALA A 281 11.49 -11.35 -9.35
N VAL A 282 12.16 -12.49 -9.51
CA VAL A 282 11.63 -13.69 -10.18
C VAL A 282 11.49 -14.80 -9.15
N GLU A 283 10.34 -15.45 -9.12
CA GLU A 283 10.06 -16.62 -8.30
C GLU A 283 9.82 -17.83 -9.19
N LEU A 284 10.56 -18.91 -8.93
CA LEU A 284 10.36 -20.21 -9.54
C LEU A 284 9.84 -21.17 -8.48
N GLY A 285 8.69 -21.79 -8.74
CA GLY A 285 8.02 -22.70 -7.82
C GLY A 285 7.65 -24.02 -8.46
N ILE A 286 7.63 -25.07 -7.63
CA ILE A 286 7.14 -26.40 -7.95
C ILE A 286 6.03 -26.72 -6.94
N ASN A 287 4.93 -27.27 -7.43
CA ASN A 287 3.83 -27.71 -6.61
C ASN A 287 3.49 -29.18 -6.88
N TYR A 288 3.27 -29.94 -5.80
CA TYR A 288 2.87 -31.34 -5.84
C TYR A 288 1.59 -31.55 -5.03
N THR A 289 0.52 -31.98 -5.71
CA THR A 289 -0.80 -32.22 -5.15
C THR A 289 -1.10 -33.71 -5.17
N PRO A 290 -0.76 -34.47 -4.10
CA PRO A 290 -1.06 -35.90 -4.06
C PRO A 290 -2.56 -36.19 -4.06
N MET A 291 -3.36 -35.29 -3.49
CA MET A 291 -4.82 -35.34 -3.44
C MET A 291 -5.39 -33.91 -3.42
N PRO A 292 -6.62 -33.66 -3.92
CA PRO A 292 -7.17 -32.31 -4.01
C PRO A 292 -7.08 -31.47 -2.74
N LEU A 293 -7.21 -32.11 -1.56
CA LEU A 293 -7.17 -31.43 -0.27
C LEU A 293 -5.79 -30.85 0.08
N PHE A 294 -4.69 -31.45 -0.38
CA PHE A 294 -3.34 -31.05 0.06
C PHE A 294 -2.40 -30.78 -1.11
N THR A 295 -1.60 -29.72 -1.00
CA THR A 295 -0.56 -29.38 -1.97
C THR A 295 0.71 -29.01 -1.23
N LEU A 296 1.80 -29.65 -1.61
CA LEU A 296 3.16 -29.29 -1.19
C LEU A 296 3.74 -28.30 -2.20
N THR A 297 4.39 -27.26 -1.71
CA THR A 297 5.03 -26.24 -2.54
C THR A 297 6.49 -26.08 -2.14
N ALA A 298 7.34 -25.85 -3.14
CA ALA A 298 8.71 -25.43 -2.95
C ALA A 298 9.00 -24.31 -3.94
N SER A 299 9.47 -23.16 -3.49
CA SER A 299 9.83 -22.05 -4.37
C SER A 299 11.13 -21.39 -3.97
N ARG A 300 11.76 -20.78 -4.97
CA ARG A 300 12.93 -19.93 -4.84
C ARG A 300 12.64 -18.61 -5.52
N LYS A 301 12.74 -17.54 -4.75
CA LYS A 301 12.59 -16.15 -5.18
C LYS A 301 13.96 -15.48 -5.21
N THR A 302 14.26 -14.77 -6.29
CA THR A 302 15.55 -14.10 -6.51
C THR A 302 15.30 -12.69 -7.02
N ALA A 303 15.86 -11.68 -6.35
CA ALA A 303 15.79 -10.29 -6.82
C ALA A 303 17.02 -9.88 -7.63
N ASP A 304 16.85 -8.80 -8.37
CA ASP A 304 17.92 -8.05 -9.04
C ASP A 304 18.99 -7.51 -8.08
N THR A 305 18.63 -7.26 -6.82
CA THR A 305 19.56 -6.92 -5.73
C THR A 305 20.50 -8.07 -5.34
N GLY A 306 20.26 -9.28 -5.84
CA GLY A 306 20.99 -10.50 -5.49
C GLY A 306 20.46 -11.23 -4.26
N GLU A 307 19.44 -10.68 -3.59
CA GLU A 307 18.78 -11.36 -2.47
C GLU A 307 17.96 -12.57 -2.95
N THR A 308 17.99 -13.63 -2.15
CA THR A 308 17.28 -14.88 -2.43
C THR A 308 16.47 -15.34 -1.23
N GLN A 309 15.30 -15.91 -1.48
CA GLN A 309 14.46 -16.53 -0.47
C GLN A 309 13.96 -17.88 -0.96
N ASP A 310 14.19 -18.91 -0.16
CA ASP A 310 13.65 -20.25 -0.37
C ASP A 310 12.47 -20.48 0.58
N GLN A 311 11.38 -21.00 0.05
CA GLN A 311 10.16 -21.29 0.79
C GLN A 311 9.68 -22.71 0.54
N LEU A 312 9.29 -23.40 1.61
CA LEU A 312 8.57 -24.66 1.56
C LEU A 312 7.19 -24.45 2.16
N GLY A 313 6.15 -24.94 1.50
CA GLY A 313 4.77 -24.71 1.92
C GLY A 313 3.91 -25.97 1.91
N LEU A 314 2.95 -25.99 2.83
CA LEU A 314 1.84 -26.95 2.85
C LEU A 314 0.53 -26.19 2.75
N LYS A 315 -0.21 -26.45 1.67
CA LYS A 315 -1.52 -25.85 1.43
C LYS A 315 -2.64 -26.88 1.58
N MET A 316 -3.58 -26.60 2.47
CA MET A 316 -4.85 -27.31 2.58
C MET A 316 -5.94 -26.56 1.81
N ASN A 317 -6.66 -27.26 0.94
CA ASN A 317 -7.69 -26.72 0.05
C ASN A 317 -9.01 -27.45 0.27
N TYR A 318 -9.88 -26.88 1.11
CA TYR A 318 -11.17 -27.48 1.41
C TYR A 318 -12.27 -26.94 0.50
N GLN A 319 -12.88 -27.81 -0.29
CA GLN A 319 -14.00 -27.50 -1.17
C GLN A 319 -15.32 -27.81 -0.46
N ILE A 320 -16.09 -26.76 -0.15
CA ILE A 320 -17.28 -26.90 0.68
C ILE A 320 -18.41 -27.51 -0.16
N GLY A 321 -19.06 -28.55 0.36
CA GLY A 321 -20.11 -29.31 -0.34
C GLY A 321 -19.61 -30.48 -1.19
N VAL A 322 -18.30 -30.67 -1.32
CA VAL A 322 -17.72 -31.86 -1.96
C VAL A 322 -17.40 -32.91 -0.90
N ALA A 323 -17.81 -34.16 -1.12
CA ALA A 323 -17.53 -35.25 -0.18
C ALA A 323 -16.03 -35.36 0.14
N LEU A 324 -15.68 -35.48 1.42
CA LEU A 324 -14.29 -35.54 1.88
C LEU A 324 -13.51 -36.68 1.21
N SER A 325 -14.15 -37.83 0.99
CA SER A 325 -13.56 -38.97 0.26
C SER A 325 -13.10 -38.61 -1.14
N LYS A 326 -13.80 -37.70 -1.83
CA LYS A 326 -13.37 -37.21 -3.15
C LYS A 326 -12.15 -36.30 -3.03
N GLN A 327 -12.09 -35.48 -1.99
CA GLN A 327 -11.00 -34.53 -1.75
C GLN A 327 -9.71 -35.20 -1.25
N LEU A 328 -9.83 -36.38 -0.61
CA LEU A 328 -8.72 -37.22 -0.16
C LEU A 328 -8.26 -38.25 -1.20
N SER A 329 -8.93 -38.31 -2.36
CA SER A 329 -8.61 -39.30 -3.39
C SER A 329 -7.68 -38.74 -4.46
N ALA A 330 -6.55 -39.42 -4.68
CA ALA A 330 -5.55 -39.05 -5.67
C ALA A 330 -6.09 -39.05 -7.12
N SER A 331 -7.09 -39.89 -7.42
CA SER A 331 -7.70 -39.94 -8.77
C SER A 331 -8.50 -38.68 -9.10
N ASN A 332 -8.91 -37.89 -8.10
CA ASN A 332 -9.68 -36.66 -8.31
C ASN A 332 -8.81 -35.42 -8.54
N VAL A 333 -7.47 -35.52 -8.46
CA VAL A 333 -6.58 -34.38 -8.71
C VAL A 333 -6.76 -33.83 -10.12
N ALA A 334 -6.93 -34.72 -11.11
CA ALA A 334 -7.13 -34.29 -12.48
C ALA A 334 -8.42 -33.48 -12.66
N ALA A 335 -9.50 -33.90 -12.00
CA ALA A 335 -10.78 -33.22 -12.02
C ALA A 335 -10.73 -31.88 -11.26
N SER A 336 -10.06 -31.82 -10.09
CA SER A 336 -9.94 -30.58 -9.32
C SER A 336 -9.10 -29.51 -10.04
N ARG A 337 -8.10 -29.92 -10.81
CA ARG A 337 -7.25 -29.01 -11.60
C ARG A 337 -7.87 -28.55 -12.92
N SER A 338 -8.91 -29.23 -13.41
CA SER A 338 -9.64 -28.83 -14.63
C SER A 338 -10.22 -27.42 -14.52
N LEU A 339 -10.59 -26.83 -15.66
CA LEU A 339 -11.34 -25.57 -15.65
C LEU A 339 -12.55 -25.65 -14.71
N SER A 340 -13.42 -26.64 -14.84
CA SER A 340 -14.61 -26.73 -13.97
C SER A 340 -14.26 -26.88 -12.49
N GLY A 341 -13.25 -27.69 -12.14
CA GLY A 341 -12.86 -27.93 -10.75
C GLY A 341 -12.17 -26.75 -10.06
N SER A 342 -11.46 -25.94 -10.84
CA SER A 342 -10.66 -24.81 -10.35
C SER A 342 -11.40 -23.48 -10.28
N ARG A 343 -12.69 -23.47 -10.64
CA ARG A 343 -13.47 -22.22 -10.72
C ARG A 343 -13.57 -21.45 -9.41
N TYR A 344 -13.46 -22.12 -8.27
CA TYR A 344 -13.45 -21.53 -6.93
C TYR A 344 -12.05 -21.39 -6.33
N ASP A 345 -10.98 -21.58 -7.13
CA ASP A 345 -9.62 -21.36 -6.63
C ASP A 345 -9.45 -19.88 -6.22
N PRO A 346 -8.75 -19.59 -5.11
CA PRO A 346 -8.45 -18.21 -4.73
C PRO A 346 -7.71 -17.47 -5.83
N VAL A 347 -7.91 -16.16 -5.89
CA VAL A 347 -7.17 -15.27 -6.81
C VAL A 347 -5.67 -15.40 -6.57
N LYS A 348 -4.91 -15.58 -7.65
CA LYS A 348 -3.44 -15.65 -7.60
C LYS A 348 -2.86 -14.24 -7.63
N ARG A 349 -2.40 -13.77 -6.47
CA ARG A 349 -1.81 -12.44 -6.22
C ARG A 349 -0.85 -12.49 -5.04
N ASN A 350 0.06 -11.52 -4.93
CA ASN A 350 0.87 -11.30 -3.75
C ASN A 350 0.04 -10.65 -2.62
N ASN A 351 -0.37 -11.49 -1.66
CA ASN A 351 -1.17 -11.06 -0.51
C ASN A 351 -0.32 -10.42 0.60
N THR A 352 1.03 -10.53 0.54
CA THR A 352 1.92 -9.84 1.47
C THR A 352 2.22 -8.44 0.96
N PRO A 353 1.87 -7.38 1.71
CA PRO A 353 2.23 -6.02 1.32
C PRO A 353 3.75 -5.81 1.36
N VAL A 354 4.31 -5.41 0.22
CA VAL A 354 5.69 -4.92 0.13
C VAL A 354 5.73 -3.47 0.58
N MET A 355 6.77 -3.10 1.32
CA MET A 355 6.90 -1.78 1.93
C MET A 355 8.02 -0.97 1.26
N ASP A 356 7.76 0.32 1.08
CA ASP A 356 8.69 1.36 0.66
C ASP A 356 9.04 2.21 1.89
N PHE A 357 10.32 2.52 2.04
CA PHE A 357 10.87 3.23 3.19
C PHE A 357 11.46 4.57 2.76
N ARG A 358 11.38 5.55 3.66
CA ARG A 358 12.13 6.80 3.48
C ARG A 358 12.62 7.32 4.81
N GLN A 359 13.77 7.97 4.76
CA GLN A 359 14.24 8.73 5.90
C GLN A 359 13.33 9.95 6.12
N ARG A 360 12.91 10.16 7.36
CA ARG A 360 12.19 11.37 7.73
C ARG A 360 13.18 12.53 7.66
N LYS A 361 12.78 13.64 7.03
CA LYS A 361 13.53 14.90 7.11
C LYS A 361 13.45 15.42 8.55
N THR A 362 14.44 15.04 9.36
CA THR A 362 14.55 15.39 10.78
C THR A 362 15.29 16.69 11.01
N LEU A 363 15.92 17.26 9.99
CA LEU A 363 16.56 18.57 10.01
C LEU A 363 16.24 19.35 8.73
N SER A 364 15.84 20.61 8.87
CA SER A 364 15.71 21.56 7.77
C SER A 364 15.97 22.97 8.27
N VAL A 365 16.61 23.79 7.43
CA VAL A 365 16.95 25.18 7.74
C VAL A 365 16.63 26.07 6.55
N PHE A 366 16.04 27.21 6.83
CA PHE A 366 15.80 28.28 5.87
C PHE A 366 16.32 29.60 6.43
N LEU A 367 17.10 30.32 5.64
CA LEU A 367 17.64 31.63 6.01
C LEU A 367 16.70 32.70 5.46
N ALA A 368 16.06 33.43 6.38
CA ALA A 368 15.13 34.49 6.01
C ALA A 368 15.85 35.62 5.28
N THR A 369 15.28 36.06 4.16
CA THR A 369 15.78 37.22 3.41
C THR A 369 15.24 38.51 4.04
N PRO A 370 16.09 39.50 4.32
CA PRO A 370 15.65 40.77 4.92
C PRO A 370 14.73 41.58 4.00
N PRO A 371 13.83 42.41 4.55
CA PRO A 371 13.03 43.36 3.77
C PRO A 371 13.91 44.50 3.21
N TRP A 372 13.53 45.02 2.04
CA TRP A 372 14.38 45.78 1.14
C TRP A 372 14.53 47.26 1.52
N GLN A 373 15.72 47.61 2.01
CA GLN A 373 16.57 48.78 1.74
C GLN A 373 17.64 48.75 2.84
N LEU A 374 18.81 48.20 2.52
CA LEU A 374 19.89 48.03 3.49
C LEU A 374 20.85 49.21 3.39
N HIS A 375 21.17 49.83 4.52
CA HIS A 375 22.10 50.94 4.56
C HIS A 375 23.52 50.48 4.93
N PRO A 376 24.57 51.07 4.35
CA PRO A 376 25.94 50.84 4.79
C PRO A 376 26.12 51.05 6.30
N GLY A 377 26.79 50.11 6.96
CA GLY A 377 27.04 50.13 8.40
C GLY A 377 25.88 49.62 9.28
N GLU A 378 24.74 49.26 8.69
CA GLU A 378 23.62 48.68 9.43
C GLU A 378 23.95 47.26 9.93
N ALA A 379 23.60 46.96 11.18
CA ALA A 379 23.70 45.62 11.75
C ALA A 379 22.39 44.85 11.48
N LEU A 380 22.43 43.87 10.59
CA LEU A 380 21.27 43.08 10.23
C LEU A 380 21.24 41.75 11.02
N PRO A 381 20.20 41.49 11.83
CA PRO A 381 20.02 40.21 12.48
C PRO A 381 19.59 39.13 11.48
N LEU A 382 20.32 38.01 11.47
CA LEU A 382 20.01 36.85 10.64
C LEU A 382 19.00 35.95 11.35
N LYS A 383 17.88 35.67 10.69
CA LYS A 383 16.81 34.82 11.23
C LYS A 383 16.78 33.47 10.52
N LEU A 384 17.08 32.42 11.27
CA LEU A 384 17.00 31.04 10.80
C LEU A 384 15.64 30.43 11.17
N GLN A 385 14.94 29.90 10.18
CA GLN A 385 13.77 29.07 10.39
C GLN A 385 14.22 27.61 10.36
N ILE A 386 14.28 26.98 11.54
CA ILE A 386 14.83 25.63 11.69
C ILE A 386 13.71 24.71 12.16
N ARG A 387 13.60 23.54 11.51
CA ARG A 387 12.84 22.41 12.05
C ARG A 387 13.82 21.28 12.32
N HIS A 388 13.89 20.83 13.56
CA HIS A 388 14.79 19.77 13.99
C HIS A 388 14.07 18.79 14.92
N ALA A 389 14.38 17.51 14.81
CA ALA A 389 13.97 16.47 15.76
C ALA A 389 15.06 16.19 16.81
N ASN A 390 16.33 16.39 16.45
CA ASN A 390 17.49 16.22 17.31
C ASN A 390 18.08 17.59 17.72
N PRO A 391 18.81 17.70 18.84
CA PRO A 391 19.54 18.91 19.20
C PRO A 391 20.58 19.30 18.13
N ILE A 392 20.69 20.60 17.84
CA ILE A 392 21.71 21.16 16.93
C ILE A 392 23.05 21.19 17.67
N LYS A 393 24.10 20.72 17.01
CA LYS A 393 25.44 20.57 17.60
C LYS A 393 26.44 21.59 17.06
N ALA A 394 26.34 21.91 15.77
CA ALA A 394 27.23 22.88 15.12
C ALA A 394 26.51 23.69 14.04
N ILE A 395 27.01 24.91 13.85
CA ILE A 395 26.53 25.88 12.87
C ILE A 395 27.74 26.40 12.10
N SER A 396 27.68 26.34 10.77
CA SER A 396 28.74 26.79 9.89
C SER A 396 28.17 27.72 8.83
N TRP A 397 28.74 28.92 8.72
CA TRP A 397 28.36 29.92 7.72
C TRP A 397 29.31 29.87 6.54
N GLN A 398 28.77 30.09 5.34
CA GLN A 398 29.52 30.03 4.08
C GLN A 398 29.10 31.17 3.14
N GLY A 399 30.00 31.56 2.24
CA GLY A 399 29.86 32.73 1.38
C GLY A 399 30.73 33.91 1.85
N ASP A 400 30.23 35.12 1.71
CA ASP A 400 30.98 36.38 1.96
C ASP A 400 30.99 36.78 3.45
N THR A 401 31.23 35.81 4.33
CA THR A 401 31.16 35.98 5.79
C THR A 401 32.14 37.01 6.34
N GLN A 402 33.32 37.14 5.72
CA GLN A 402 34.33 38.13 6.11
C GLN A 402 33.94 39.54 5.67
N ALA A 403 33.50 39.70 4.42
CA ALA A 403 33.09 41.01 3.89
C ALA A 403 31.86 41.56 4.63
N LEU A 404 30.96 40.67 5.04
CA LEU A 404 29.77 40.99 5.84
C LEU A 404 30.04 41.09 7.35
N SER A 405 31.30 40.97 7.79
CA SER A 405 31.69 41.03 9.21
C SER A 405 30.77 40.21 10.11
N LEU A 406 30.57 38.93 9.76
CA LEU A 406 29.64 38.04 10.46
C LEU A 406 29.96 37.99 11.96
N THR A 407 28.99 38.41 12.76
CA THR A 407 29.09 38.44 14.22
C THR A 407 28.36 37.24 14.80
N SER A 408 29.10 36.42 15.56
CA SER A 408 28.57 35.21 16.19
C SER A 408 27.66 35.54 17.37
N ALA A 409 26.69 34.65 17.61
CA ALA A 409 25.94 34.64 18.86
C ALA A 409 26.87 34.37 20.06
N ALA A 410 26.40 34.65 21.27
CA ALA A 410 27.16 34.43 22.52
C ALA A 410 27.63 32.96 22.68
N ASN A 411 26.91 32.02 22.06
CA ASN A 411 27.32 30.65 21.88
C ASN A 411 27.30 30.31 20.38
N SER A 412 28.44 29.88 19.84
CA SER A 412 28.59 29.53 18.42
C SER A 412 27.73 28.36 17.93
N SER A 413 27.15 27.57 18.84
CA SER A 413 26.19 26.51 18.52
C SER A 413 24.72 26.95 18.64
N ASP A 414 24.45 28.18 19.10
CA ASP A 414 23.10 28.72 19.18
C ASP A 414 22.65 29.20 17.77
N PRO A 415 21.52 28.68 17.24
CA PRO A 415 20.98 29.13 15.97
C PRO A 415 20.40 30.55 15.99
N GLN A 416 20.24 31.16 17.15
CA GLN A 416 19.74 32.53 17.30
C GLN A 416 20.87 33.49 17.67
N GLY A 417 20.71 34.78 17.30
CA GLY A 417 21.64 35.85 17.69
C GLY A 417 22.78 36.13 16.72
N TRP A 418 22.79 35.51 15.54
CA TRP A 418 23.73 35.84 14.47
C TRP A 418 23.34 37.16 13.79
N SER A 419 24.34 37.98 13.48
CA SER A 419 24.13 39.23 12.74
C SER A 419 25.28 39.50 11.80
N ILE A 420 25.05 40.33 10.80
CA ILE A 420 26.07 40.82 9.86
C ILE A 420 26.07 42.34 9.87
N ILE A 421 27.20 42.93 9.50
CA ILE A 421 27.33 44.37 9.32
C ILE A 421 27.45 44.63 7.83
N ILE A 422 26.56 45.46 7.29
CA ILE A 422 26.58 45.80 5.87
C ILE A 422 27.83 46.64 5.58
N PRO A 423 28.69 46.23 4.62
CA PRO A 423 29.90 46.96 4.29
C PRO A 423 29.59 48.34 3.67
N GLN A 424 30.61 49.19 3.60
CA GLN A 424 30.50 50.47 2.90
C GLN A 424 30.35 50.26 1.39
N TRP A 425 29.63 51.16 0.71
CA TRP A 425 29.49 51.13 -0.74
C TRP A 425 30.86 51.34 -1.41
N ASP A 426 31.27 50.41 -2.27
CA ASP A 426 32.47 50.55 -3.08
C ASP A 426 32.12 51.22 -4.41
N ASN A 427 32.77 52.36 -4.68
CA ASN A 427 32.60 53.16 -5.89
C ASN A 427 33.52 52.72 -7.04
N SER A 428 34.32 51.66 -6.86
CA SER A 428 35.17 51.15 -7.93
C SER A 428 34.33 50.65 -9.12
N PRO A 429 34.76 50.87 -10.38
CA PRO A 429 33.98 50.53 -11.58
C PRO A 429 33.61 49.04 -11.70
N ASP A 430 34.38 48.17 -11.05
CA ASP A 430 34.21 46.71 -11.08
C ASP A 430 33.53 46.15 -9.81
N ALA A 431 33.12 47.01 -8.86
CA ALA A 431 32.49 46.56 -7.61
C ALA A 431 31.06 46.06 -7.82
N ALA A 432 30.84 44.77 -7.54
CA ALA A 432 29.51 44.15 -7.64
C ALA A 432 28.54 44.59 -6.53
N ASN A 433 29.05 45.03 -5.36
CA ASN A 433 28.26 45.42 -4.17
C ASN A 433 27.13 44.42 -3.82
N ALA A 434 27.36 43.14 -4.11
CA ALA A 434 26.44 42.03 -3.91
C ALA A 434 27.16 40.92 -3.16
N TYR A 435 26.56 40.46 -2.07
CA TYR A 435 27.15 39.46 -1.17
C TYR A 435 26.23 38.26 -1.03
N HIS A 436 26.82 37.07 -1.04
CA HIS A 436 26.12 35.80 -0.95
C HIS A 436 26.37 35.15 0.41
N LEU A 437 25.30 34.67 1.04
CA LEU A 437 25.38 34.04 2.35
C LEU A 437 24.47 32.81 2.42
N SER A 438 24.95 31.75 3.04
CA SER A 438 24.13 30.62 3.48
C SER A 438 24.69 29.98 4.75
N VAL A 439 23.90 29.11 5.38
CA VAL A 439 24.27 28.43 6.63
C VAL A 439 24.08 26.92 6.48
N THR A 440 25.00 26.17 7.07
CA THR A 440 24.93 24.72 7.21
C THR A 440 24.81 24.37 8.69
N LEU A 441 23.79 23.57 9.04
CA LEU A 441 23.59 23.05 10.39
C LEU A 441 23.99 21.58 10.47
N GLU A 442 24.53 21.17 11.61
CA GLU A 442 24.78 19.77 11.96
C GLU A 442 24.04 19.39 13.26
N ASP A 443 23.29 18.29 13.23
CA ASP A 443 22.61 17.76 14.42
C ASP A 443 23.44 16.72 15.19
N SER A 444 22.94 16.28 16.35
CA SER A 444 23.61 15.26 17.18
C SER A 444 23.74 13.88 16.52
N ARG A 445 23.04 13.62 15.42
CA ARG A 445 23.10 12.40 14.59
C ARG A 445 23.97 12.60 13.34
N GLN A 446 24.77 13.67 13.28
CA GLN A 446 25.66 14.03 12.16
C GLN A 446 24.93 14.31 10.85
N GLN A 447 23.62 14.59 10.86
CA GLN A 447 22.92 15.07 9.68
C GLN A 447 23.31 16.52 9.40
N ARG A 448 23.70 16.80 8.16
CA ARG A 448 24.07 18.14 7.69
C ARG A 448 23.06 18.66 6.68
N VAL A 449 22.56 19.88 6.90
CA VAL A 449 21.64 20.54 5.95
C VAL A 449 22.05 21.99 5.76
N THR A 450 22.15 22.40 4.48
CA THR A 450 22.44 23.78 4.08
C THR A 450 21.15 24.53 3.73
N SER A 451 21.08 25.80 4.09
CA SER A 451 19.95 26.69 3.77
C SER A 451 19.93 27.09 2.30
N ASN A 452 18.89 27.82 1.90
CA ASN A 452 18.93 28.64 0.69
C ASN A 452 20.08 29.66 0.75
N TRP A 453 20.56 30.05 -0.42
CA TRP A 453 21.44 31.22 -0.56
C TRP A 453 20.59 32.49 -0.53
N ILE A 454 21.05 33.49 0.22
CA ILE A 454 20.54 34.86 0.11
C ILE A 454 21.56 35.71 -0.64
N THR A 455 21.05 36.69 -1.38
CA THR A 455 21.89 37.71 -2.03
C THR A 455 21.54 39.06 -1.41
N ILE A 456 22.55 39.69 -0.83
CA ILE A 456 22.47 40.99 -0.19
C ILE A 456 23.03 42.00 -1.18
N LYS A 457 22.16 42.82 -1.77
CA LYS A 457 22.56 43.89 -2.68
C LYS A 457 22.47 45.22 -1.96
N LEU A 458 23.55 46.00 -1.99
CA LEU A 458 23.53 47.36 -1.48
C LEU A 458 22.87 48.28 -2.51
N ALA A 459 22.19 49.32 -2.03
CA ALA A 459 21.72 50.40 -2.89
C ALA A 459 22.80 51.49 -2.95
N GLN A 460 23.00 52.07 -4.15
CA GLN A 460 23.91 53.19 -4.31
C GLN A 460 23.42 54.37 -3.45
N PRO A 461 24.28 54.99 -2.62
CA PRO A 461 23.93 56.20 -1.89
C PRO A 461 23.57 57.31 -2.88
N VAL A 462 22.47 58.04 -2.63
CA VAL A 462 22.11 59.22 -3.42
C VAL A 462 23.16 60.30 -3.17
N ALA A 463 24.00 60.59 -4.17
CA ALA A 463 24.91 61.72 -4.11
C ALA A 463 24.09 63.02 -4.18
N MET A 464 24.21 63.88 -3.17
CA MET A 464 23.79 65.28 -3.31
C MET A 464 24.87 65.98 -4.11
N ASP A 465 24.57 66.36 -5.35
CA ASP A 465 25.39 67.29 -6.14
C ASP A 465 25.51 68.60 -5.35
N ASN A 466 26.69 68.86 -4.77
CA ASN A 466 27.08 70.23 -4.44
C ASN A 466 27.25 70.96 -5.77
N ARG A 467 26.18 71.60 -6.24
CA ARG A 467 26.28 72.55 -7.34
C ARG A 467 27.12 73.72 -6.86
N ASP A 468 28.30 73.85 -7.47
CA ASP A 468 29.17 75.01 -7.40
C ASP A 468 28.35 76.28 -7.62
N ASP A 469 28.25 77.10 -6.56
CA ASP A 469 27.53 78.36 -6.51
C ASP A 469 28.37 79.48 -7.17
N ASN A 470 28.79 79.25 -8.42
CA ASN A 470 29.62 80.18 -9.20
C ASN A 470 28.86 80.71 -10.43
N GLN A 471 27.56 80.97 -10.27
CA GLN A 471 26.67 81.42 -11.35
C GLN A 471 26.02 82.79 -11.03
N PHE A 472 26.79 83.75 -10.52
CA PHE A 472 26.42 85.16 -10.53
C PHE A 472 27.65 86.05 -10.81
N ASP A 473 28.24 85.92 -12.00
CA ASP A 473 29.03 87.01 -12.57
C ASP A 473 28.12 87.88 -13.44
N VAL A 474 27.60 88.96 -12.84
CA VAL A 474 26.80 89.99 -13.51
C VAL A 474 27.61 91.29 -13.56
N MET A 475 28.86 91.23 -14.00
CA MET A 475 29.67 92.40 -14.35
C MET A 475 30.81 92.01 -15.30
N ALA A 476 30.50 91.62 -16.53
CA ALA A 476 31.46 91.68 -17.63
C ALA A 476 31.08 92.85 -18.56
N PRO A 477 31.98 93.82 -18.81
CA PRO A 477 31.70 95.03 -19.58
C PRO A 477 31.54 94.79 -21.08
#